data_AF-A0A0M6XJL3-F1
#
_entry.id   AF-A0A0M6XJL3-F1
#
_cell.length_a   1.000
_cell.length_b   1.000
_cell.length_c   1.000
_cell.angle_alpha   90.00
_cell.angle_beta   90.00
_cell.angle_gamma   90.00
#
_symmetry.space_group_name_H-M   'P 1'
#
loop_
_entity.id
_entity.type
_entity.pdbx_description
1 polymer ?
#
loop_
_entity_poly.entity_id
_entity_poly.type
_entity_poly.pdbx_seq_one_letter_code
_entity_poly.pdbx_strand_id
1 'polypeptide(L)'
;MDLAARLNDLLPGDFDKKTIVVAAEAEVAGDAVTIARAATGRSAVIAFIRALPGRTFMGMALPDKVMPYKKRFGAMPGDVFRVSFPT
;
A
#
# COMPACT_ATOMS: atom_id res chain seq x y z
N MET A 1 5.20 -27.86 -0.29
CA MET A 1 4.45 -26.59 -0.19
C MET A 1 5.30 -25.49 -0.79
N ASP A 2 4.71 -24.67 -1.66
CA ASP A 2 5.38 -23.48 -2.18
C ASP A 2 5.41 -22.35 -1.13
N LEU A 3 6.18 -21.29 -1.40
CA LEU A 3 6.34 -20.14 -0.50
C LEU A 3 4.99 -19.46 -0.18
N ALA A 4 4.11 -19.35 -1.16
CA ALA A 4 2.82 -18.67 -1.01
C ALA A 4 1.91 -19.42 -0.03
N ALA A 5 1.83 -20.74 -0.15
CA ALA A 5 1.05 -21.57 0.78
C ALA A 5 1.56 -21.44 2.22
N ARG A 6 2.89 -21.44 2.42
CA ARG A 6 3.49 -21.26 3.76
C ARG A 6 3.18 -19.89 4.37
N LEU A 7 3.14 -18.83 3.55
CA LEU A 7 2.77 -17.49 4.03
C LEU A 7 1.28 -17.42 4.40
N ASN A 8 0.40 -18.06 3.64
CA ASN A 8 -1.04 -18.11 3.95
C ASN A 8 -1.31 -18.76 5.31
N ASP A 9 -0.56 -19.80 5.68
CA ASP A 9 -0.70 -20.50 6.96
C ASP A 9 -0.14 -19.71 8.16
N LEU A 10 0.89 -18.90 7.93
CA LEU A 10 1.55 -18.12 8.99
C LEU A 10 0.82 -16.82 9.35
N LEU A 11 0.05 -16.25 8.42
CA LEU A 11 -0.63 -14.97 8.62
C LEU A 11 -1.88 -15.12 9.50
N PRO A 12 -2.16 -14.14 10.38
CA PRO A 12 -3.26 -14.24 11.35
C PRO A 12 -4.64 -14.34 10.69
N GLY A 13 -5.58 -14.96 11.41
CA GLY A 13 -6.99 -15.11 11.03
C GLY A 13 -7.33 -16.46 10.41
N ASP A 14 -8.56 -16.92 10.62
CA ASP A 14 -9.09 -18.21 10.15
C ASP A 14 -10.04 -18.00 8.97
N PHE A 15 -9.46 -17.72 7.81
CA PHE A 15 -10.15 -17.52 6.53
C PHE A 15 -9.23 -17.88 5.37
N ASP A 16 -9.81 -18.11 4.18
CA ASP A 16 -9.08 -18.42 2.96
C ASP A 16 -8.18 -17.26 2.52
N LYS A 17 -6.88 -17.53 2.32
CA LYS A 17 -5.88 -16.53 1.95
C LYS A 17 -5.21 -16.87 0.64
N LYS A 18 -4.77 -15.84 -0.08
CA LYS A 18 -3.93 -15.93 -1.29
C LYS A 18 -2.78 -14.94 -1.15
N THR A 19 -1.62 -15.32 -1.66
CA THR A 19 -0.40 -14.50 -1.63
C THR A 19 0.08 -14.27 -3.06
N ILE A 20 0.53 -13.05 -3.33
CA ILE A 20 1.30 -12.69 -4.53
C ILE A 20 2.74 -12.38 -4.12
N VAL A 21 3.70 -12.74 -4.98
CA VAL A 21 5.12 -12.42 -4.80
C VAL A 21 5.50 -11.36 -5.82
N VAL A 22 6.03 -10.24 -5.34
CA VAL A 22 6.45 -9.09 -6.16
C VAL A 22 7.97 -8.95 -6.16
N ALA A 23 8.52 -8.27 -7.16
CA ALA A 23 9.97 -8.17 -7.34
C ALA A 23 10.61 -7.12 -6.41
N ALA A 24 9.87 -6.06 -6.09
CA ALA A 24 10.36 -4.97 -5.27
C ALA A 24 9.36 -4.55 -4.19
N GLU A 25 9.87 -4.22 -3.00
CA GLU A 25 9.05 -3.72 -1.88
C GLU A 25 8.21 -2.49 -2.28
N ALA A 26 8.74 -1.62 -3.14
CA ALA A 26 8.06 -0.41 -3.57
C ALA A 26 6.77 -0.68 -4.38
N GLU A 27 6.59 -1.90 -4.92
CA GLU A 27 5.39 -2.31 -5.69
C GLU A 27 4.22 -2.69 -4.78
N VAL A 28 4.52 -3.19 -3.57
CA VAL A 28 3.54 -3.75 -2.63
C VAL A 28 2.39 -2.78 -2.36
N ALA A 29 2.68 -1.50 -2.14
CA ALA A 29 1.66 -0.49 -1.86
C ALA A 29 0.73 -0.24 -3.06
N GLY A 30 1.26 -0.29 -4.29
CA GLY A 30 0.47 -0.13 -5.51
C GLY A 30 -0.46 -1.32 -5.74
N ASP A 31 0.06 -2.53 -5.57
CA ASP A 31 -0.71 -3.76 -5.76
C ASP A 31 -1.79 -3.93 -4.69
N ALA A 32 -1.47 -3.64 -3.43
CA ALA A 32 -2.43 -3.68 -2.34
C ALA A 32 -3.61 -2.71 -2.59
N VAL A 33 -3.32 -1.48 -3.03
CA VAL A 33 -4.35 -0.49 -3.38
C VAL A 33 -5.17 -0.96 -4.58
N THR A 34 -4.52 -1.55 -5.59
CA THR A 34 -5.20 -2.06 -6.78
C THR A 34 -6.17 -3.19 -6.42
N ILE A 35 -5.74 -4.16 -5.61
CA ILE A 35 -6.56 -5.27 -5.12
C ILE A 35 -7.74 -4.74 -4.28
N ALA A 36 -7.48 -3.80 -3.36
CA ALA A 36 -8.54 -3.22 -2.53
C ALA A 36 -9.59 -2.45 -3.35
N ARG A 37 -9.16 -1.67 -4.35
CA ARG A 37 -10.06 -0.96 -5.26
C ARG A 37 -10.88 -1.92 -6.11
N ALA A 38 -10.24 -2.95 -6.68
CA ALA A 38 -10.93 -3.95 -7.49
C ALA A 38 -11.95 -4.75 -6.67
N ALA A 39 -11.63 -5.11 -5.43
CA ALA A 39 -12.53 -5.88 -4.56
C ALA A 39 -13.72 -5.06 -4.04
N THR A 40 -13.56 -3.74 -3.85
CA THR A 40 -14.57 -2.89 -3.19
C THR A 40 -15.31 -1.94 -4.13
N GLY A 41 -14.75 -1.64 -5.31
CA GLY A 41 -15.25 -0.60 -6.21
C GLY A 41 -15.06 0.84 -5.70
N ARG A 42 -14.28 1.06 -4.63
CA ARG A 42 -14.08 2.37 -4.00
C ARG A 42 -12.71 2.95 -4.33
N SER A 43 -12.65 4.21 -4.77
CA SER A 43 -11.39 4.86 -5.16
C SER A 43 -10.56 5.36 -3.98
N ALA A 44 -11.21 5.84 -2.91
CA ALA A 44 -10.55 6.52 -1.81
C ALA A 44 -9.66 5.60 -0.96
N VAL A 45 -8.48 6.11 -0.59
CA VAL A 45 -7.50 5.44 0.28
C VAL A 45 -7.18 6.35 1.45
N ILE A 46 -7.12 5.78 2.66
CA ILE A 46 -6.68 6.47 3.88
C ILE A 46 -5.30 5.93 4.25
N ALA A 47 -4.36 6.84 4.51
CA ALA A 47 -3.03 6.52 5.00
C ALA A 47 -2.72 7.30 6.28
N PHE A 48 -1.80 6.78 7.09
CA PHE A 48 -1.30 7.51 8.25
C PHE A 48 -0.21 8.51 7.86
N ILE A 49 -0.22 9.66 8.53
CA ILE A 49 0.88 10.63 8.50
C ILE A 49 2.17 9.91 8.93
N ARG A 50 3.30 10.23 8.29
CA ARG A 50 4.64 9.62 8.49
C ARG A 50 4.77 8.15 8.08
N ALA A 51 3.82 7.57 7.34
CA ALA A 51 4.00 6.28 6.69
C ALA A 51 5.21 6.31 5.72
N LEU A 52 5.87 5.16 5.48
CA LEU A 52 6.97 5.03 4.51
C LEU A 52 6.74 3.86 3.53
N PRO A 53 5.76 3.94 2.62
CA PRO A 53 5.31 2.78 1.84
C PRO A 53 5.98 2.65 0.46
N GLY A 54 7.21 3.14 0.30
CA GLY A 54 7.98 3.04 -0.94
C GLY A 54 8.01 4.29 -1.83
N ARG A 55 8.67 4.18 -2.99
CA ARG A 55 8.96 5.30 -3.93
C ARG A 55 8.25 5.20 -5.28
N THR A 56 7.30 4.29 -5.44
CA THR A 56 6.42 4.25 -6.62
C THR A 56 5.43 5.41 -6.60
N PHE A 57 4.77 5.69 -7.72
CA PHE A 57 3.84 6.82 -7.81
C PHE A 57 2.70 6.74 -6.78
N MET A 58 2.14 5.54 -6.55
CA MET A 58 1.18 5.32 -5.47
C MET A 58 1.83 5.35 -4.10
N GLY A 59 2.99 4.72 -3.92
CA GLY A 59 3.72 4.73 -2.64
C GLY A 59 4.06 6.16 -2.16
N MET A 60 4.46 7.04 -3.07
CA MET A 60 4.70 8.45 -2.79
C MET A 60 3.41 9.26 -2.54
N ALA A 61 2.25 8.77 -2.97
CA ALA A 61 0.96 9.40 -2.68
C ALA A 61 0.59 9.29 -1.20
N LEU A 62 0.89 8.16 -0.57
CA LEU A 62 0.47 7.82 0.80
C LEU A 62 1.07 8.71 1.91
N PRO A 63 2.40 8.96 2.01
CA PRO A 63 2.97 9.78 3.09
C PRO A 63 2.55 11.25 3.00
N ASP A 64 2.69 12.01 4.07
CA ASP A 64 2.57 13.47 4.08
C ASP A 64 3.90 14.18 3.75
N LYS A 65 5.04 13.52 4.05
CA LYS A 65 6.38 14.09 3.90
C LYS A 65 6.76 14.35 2.44
N VAL A 66 6.88 15.63 2.07
CA VAL A 66 7.19 16.09 0.70
C VAL A 66 8.67 15.96 0.35
N MET A 67 9.58 16.27 1.27
CA MET A 67 11.03 16.18 1.05
C MET A 67 11.62 15.00 1.82
N PRO A 68 12.43 14.11 1.22
CA PRO A 68 12.91 14.07 -0.18
C PRO A 68 11.98 13.34 -1.16
N TYR A 69 10.78 12.91 -0.74
CA TYR A 69 10.04 11.85 -1.45
C TYR A 69 9.17 12.31 -2.61
N LYS A 70 8.64 13.54 -2.61
CA LYS A 70 7.66 14.03 -3.60
C LYS A 70 8.13 15.24 -4.40
N LYS A 71 9.14 15.95 -3.90
CA LYS A 71 9.60 17.21 -4.48
C LYS A 71 10.00 17.00 -5.95
N ARG A 72 9.41 17.78 -6.86
CA ARG A 72 9.63 17.75 -8.33
C ARG A 72 9.05 16.54 -9.08
N PHE A 73 8.23 15.69 -8.45
CA PHE A 73 7.58 14.56 -9.14
C PHE A 73 6.14 14.84 -9.60
N GLY A 74 5.69 16.10 -9.53
CA GLY A 74 4.36 16.51 -9.97
C GLY A 74 3.25 16.23 -8.95
N ALA A 75 2.00 16.33 -9.40
CA ALA A 75 0.83 16.02 -8.59
C ALA A 75 0.75 14.51 -8.36
N MET A 76 0.61 14.12 -7.09
CA MET A 76 0.41 12.71 -6.72
C MET A 76 -0.99 12.24 -7.10
N PRO A 77 -1.22 10.92 -7.22
CA PRO A 77 -2.56 10.34 -7.36
C PRO A 77 -3.57 10.95 -6.37
N GLY A 78 -4.74 11.32 -6.89
CA GLY A 78 -5.87 11.81 -6.09
C GLY A 78 -6.54 10.73 -5.24
N ASP A 79 -7.56 11.13 -4.49
CA ASP A 79 -8.33 10.26 -3.57
C ASP A 79 -7.49 9.59 -2.48
N VAL A 80 -6.41 10.26 -2.05
CA VAL A 80 -5.57 9.84 -0.93
C VAL A 80 -5.73 10.80 0.23
N PHE A 81 -6.32 10.32 1.32
CA PHE A 81 -6.59 11.06 2.54
C PHE A 81 -5.63 10.63 3.64
N ARG A 82 -5.27 11.55 4.51
CA ARG A 82 -4.26 11.31 5.56
C ARG A 82 -4.84 11.59 6.93
N VAL A 83 -4.57 10.68 7.87
CA VAL A 83 -5.00 10.79 9.26
C VAL A 83 -3.81 10.62 10.20
N SER A 84 -3.92 11.17 11.41
CA SER A 84 -2.88 11.02 12.43
C SER A 84 -2.78 9.57 12.90
N PHE A 85 -1.55 9.09 13.12
CA PHE A 85 -1.34 7.79 13.74
C PHE A 85 -1.71 7.85 15.23
N PRO A 86 -2.43 6.86 15.78
CA PRO A 86 -2.77 6.84 17.21
C PRO A 86 -1.51 6.83 18.07
N THR A 87 -1.43 7.72 19.06
CA THR A 87 -0.41 7.72 20.12
C THR A 87 -0.84 6.88 21.30
#